data_AF-A0A963UIW0-F1
#
_entry.id   AF-A0A963UIW0-F1
#
_cell.length_a   1.000
_cell.length_b   1.000
_cell.length_c   1.000
_cell.angle_alpha   90.00
_cell.angle_beta   90.00
_cell.angle_gamma   90.00
#
_symmetry.space_group_name_H-M   'P 1'
#
loop_
_entity.id
_entity.type
_entity.pdbx_description
1 polymer ?
#
loop_
_entity_poly.entity_id
_entity_poly.type
_entity_poly.pdbx_seq_one_letter_code
_entity_poly.pdbx_strand_id
1 'polypeptide(L)'
;MTGAGGISRPEDVGKHARRPAQVPSIGGGLSRSRYIFIARVLHWVLSIGMIAEIILGLYSDGLPYGAGQAAARVTFLYSIHKTAGVALLAIAIAFAIWLQVGPRRARPDARIAWDHALGRLVYWGLFVGMLAIPITGPILHGNGPSWGYAPILWPWRDRIPGVPDAFASDRLVSAFHVQSWWLFAGLSIVHVVLWFRRRRLRRPGAAPRPAAITVSTSLLHFAPLGGVLMWLAVVALVA
;
A
#
# COMPACT_ATOMS: atom_id res chain seq x y z
N MET A 1 -71.60 29.62 40.50
CA MET A 1 -71.38 28.86 39.25
C MET A 1 -69.90 28.86 38.97
N THR A 2 -69.31 27.67 39.07
CA THR A 2 -67.89 27.35 39.00
C THR A 2 -67.37 27.34 37.56
N GLY A 3 -66.24 27.99 37.29
CA GLY A 3 -65.49 27.90 36.03
C GLY A 3 -64.02 27.60 36.33
N ALA A 4 -63.63 26.34 36.10
CA ALA A 4 -62.34 25.76 36.49
C ALA A 4 -61.18 26.20 35.58
N GLY A 5 -60.00 26.36 36.19
CA GLY A 5 -58.74 26.56 35.51
C GLY A 5 -58.28 25.28 34.78
N GLY A 6 -57.95 25.44 33.50
CA GLY A 6 -57.30 24.40 32.70
C GLY A 6 -55.80 24.42 32.92
N ILE A 7 -55.29 23.48 33.72
CA ILE A 7 -53.86 23.17 33.83
C ILE A 7 -53.49 22.31 32.61
N SER A 8 -52.65 22.84 31.72
CA SER A 8 -52.06 22.08 30.61
C SER A 8 -51.03 21.08 31.13
N ARG A 9 -51.24 19.80 30.83
CA ARG A 9 -50.46 18.63 31.24
C ARG A 9 -49.09 18.59 30.54
N PRO A 10 -47.97 18.29 31.22
CA PRO A 10 -46.64 18.24 30.61
C PRO A 10 -46.32 16.82 30.12
N GLU A 11 -46.97 16.34 29.07
CA GLU A 11 -46.72 15.00 28.52
C GLU A 11 -46.81 14.97 26.99
N ASP A 12 -45.91 15.68 26.29
CA ASP A 12 -45.64 15.39 24.87
C ASP A 12 -44.21 15.74 24.42
N VAL A 13 -43.22 15.55 25.31
CA VAL A 13 -41.80 15.72 24.98
C VAL A 13 -41.14 14.34 24.91
N GLY A 14 -41.49 13.56 23.88
CA GLY A 14 -40.80 12.30 23.68
C GLY A 14 -41.42 11.39 22.63
N LYS A 15 -41.09 11.62 21.35
CA LYS A 15 -40.85 10.58 20.32
C LYS A 15 -40.56 11.18 18.93
N HIS A 16 -39.62 12.12 18.84
CA HIS A 16 -38.88 12.31 17.58
C HIS A 16 -37.56 11.57 17.69
N ALA A 17 -37.63 10.24 17.64
CA ALA A 17 -36.46 9.42 17.33
C ALA A 17 -35.92 9.93 15.99
N ARG A 18 -34.77 10.62 16.02
CA ARG A 18 -34.08 11.06 14.80
C ARG A 18 -33.83 9.81 13.97
N ARG A 19 -34.59 9.63 12.90
CA ARG A 19 -34.27 8.66 11.85
C ARG A 19 -32.79 8.87 11.52
N PRO A 20 -31.93 7.83 11.60
CA PRO A 20 -30.56 7.98 11.13
C PRO A 20 -30.64 8.49 9.70
N ALA A 21 -30.01 9.65 9.45
CA ALA A 21 -30.01 10.27 8.14
C ALA A 21 -29.62 9.21 7.12
N GLN A 22 -30.57 8.85 6.23
CA GLN A 22 -30.29 7.93 5.15
C GLN A 22 -29.19 8.57 4.32
N VAL A 23 -27.98 8.00 4.42
CA VAL A 23 -26.85 8.40 3.58
C VAL A 23 -27.31 8.19 2.15
N PRO A 24 -27.30 9.22 1.28
CA PRO A 24 -27.75 9.09 -0.10
C PRO A 24 -27.07 7.88 -0.73
N SER A 25 -27.87 6.92 -1.20
CA SER A 25 -27.33 5.86 -2.04
C SER A 25 -26.88 6.54 -3.33
N ILE A 26 -25.56 6.63 -3.53
CA ILE A 26 -25.02 7.05 -4.80
C ILE A 26 -25.39 5.93 -5.78
N GLY A 27 -26.18 6.27 -6.81
CA GLY A 27 -26.76 5.32 -7.76
C GLY A 27 -25.76 4.25 -8.20
N GLY A 28 -26.18 2.98 -8.13
CA GLY A 28 -25.41 1.80 -8.55
C GLY A 28 -24.11 1.50 -7.80
N GLY A 29 -23.69 2.33 -6.85
CA GLY A 29 -22.36 2.28 -6.23
C GLY A 29 -22.32 1.66 -4.82
N LEU A 30 -21.15 1.13 -4.44
CA LEU A 30 -20.87 0.62 -3.09
C LEU A 30 -21.11 1.72 -2.03
N SER A 31 -21.75 1.36 -0.91
CA SER A 31 -21.89 2.29 0.22
C SER A 31 -20.51 2.74 0.74
N ARG A 32 -20.41 3.97 1.26
CA ARG A 32 -19.15 4.54 1.76
C ARG A 32 -18.45 3.63 2.78
N SER A 33 -19.22 3.02 3.68
CA SER A 33 -18.70 2.09 4.69
C SER A 33 -18.13 0.82 4.07
N ARG A 34 -18.81 0.25 3.07
CA ARG A 34 -18.33 -0.94 2.35
C ARG A 34 -17.07 -0.61 1.53
N TYR A 35 -17.04 0.55 0.87
CA TYR A 35 -15.85 1.04 0.17
C TYR A 35 -14.62 1.14 1.09
N ILE A 36 -14.77 1.80 2.26
CA ILE A 36 -13.69 1.94 3.24
C ILE A 36 -13.26 0.57 3.78
N PHE A 37 -14.20 -0.34 4.01
CA PHE A 37 -13.91 -1.69 4.45
C PHE A 37 -13.03 -2.44 3.43
N ILE A 38 -13.43 -2.45 2.16
CA ILE A 38 -12.68 -3.10 1.07
C ILE A 38 -11.28 -2.49 0.95
N ALA A 39 -11.17 -1.15 0.94
CA ALA A 39 -9.89 -0.46 0.87
C ALA A 39 -8.96 -0.84 2.02
N ARG A 40 -9.51 -1.00 3.23
CA ARG A 40 -8.73 -1.43 4.40
C ARG A 40 -8.29 -2.89 4.29
N VAL A 41 -9.14 -3.78 3.81
CA VAL A 41 -8.79 -5.19 3.58
C VAL A 41 -7.67 -5.28 2.55
N LEU A 42 -7.81 -4.63 1.39
CA LEU A 42 -6.78 -4.64 0.34
C LEU A 42 -5.45 -4.05 0.82
N HIS A 43 -5.48 -2.96 1.60
CA HIS A 43 -4.28 -2.43 2.22
C HIS A 43 -3.59 -3.46 3.14
N TRP A 44 -4.34 -4.17 3.99
CA TRP A 44 -3.76 -5.21 4.85
C TRP A 44 -3.26 -6.43 4.08
N VAL A 45 -3.97 -6.87 3.04
CA VAL A 45 -3.51 -7.94 2.14
C VAL A 45 -2.16 -7.58 1.53
N LEU A 46 -2.04 -6.36 0.97
CA LEU A 46 -0.79 -5.90 0.40
C LEU A 46 0.31 -5.74 1.45
N SER A 47 -0.02 -5.22 2.63
CA SER A 47 0.99 -4.97 3.67
C SER A 47 1.54 -6.28 4.26
N ILE A 48 0.66 -7.23 4.60
CA ILE A 48 1.06 -8.54 5.12
C ILE A 48 1.75 -9.36 4.03
N GLY A 49 1.22 -9.32 2.80
CA GLY A 49 1.82 -9.96 1.64
C GLY A 49 3.25 -9.48 1.40
N MET A 50 3.49 -8.17 1.39
CA MET A 50 4.85 -7.62 1.20
C MET A 50 5.81 -8.00 2.32
N ILE A 51 5.35 -8.03 3.57
CA ILE A 51 6.18 -8.50 4.70
C ILE A 51 6.53 -9.98 4.50
N ALA A 52 5.57 -10.80 4.11
CA ALA A 52 5.78 -12.22 3.83
C ALA A 52 6.76 -12.41 2.66
N GLU A 53 6.65 -11.62 1.59
CA GLU A 53 7.57 -11.65 0.45
C GLU A 53 9.01 -11.30 0.85
N ILE A 54 9.21 -10.27 1.68
CA ILE A 54 10.54 -9.89 2.18
C ILE A 54 11.12 -11.04 3.01
N ILE A 55 10.33 -11.62 3.92
CA ILE A 55 10.77 -12.74 4.75
C ILE A 55 11.12 -13.95 3.89
N LEU A 56 10.27 -14.29 2.91
CA LEU A 56 10.47 -15.44 2.03
C LEU A 56 11.69 -15.26 1.13
N GLY A 57 11.90 -14.07 0.58
CA GLY A 57 13.08 -13.73 -0.22
C GLY A 57 14.38 -13.85 0.58
N LEU A 58 14.43 -13.22 1.76
CA LEU A 58 15.59 -13.29 2.66
C LEU A 58 15.86 -14.71 3.16
N TYR A 59 14.80 -15.44 3.49
CA TYR A 59 14.91 -16.83 3.91
C TYR A 59 15.49 -17.71 2.80
N SER A 60 15.01 -17.54 1.56
CA SER A 60 15.46 -18.32 0.41
C SER A 60 16.92 -18.01 0.05
N ASP A 61 17.31 -16.74 0.13
CA ASP A 61 18.68 -16.27 -0.15
C ASP A 61 19.71 -16.82 0.85
N GLY A 62 19.30 -17.00 2.11
CA GLY A 62 20.15 -17.56 3.16
C GLY A 62 20.30 -19.09 3.14
N LEU A 63 19.61 -19.80 2.25
CA LEU A 63 19.71 -21.26 2.16
C LEU A 63 20.98 -21.69 1.39
N PRO A 64 21.64 -22.79 1.79
CA PRO A 64 22.77 -23.30 1.05
C PRO A 64 22.36 -23.79 -0.33
N TYR A 65 22.99 -23.25 -1.37
CA TYR A 65 22.91 -23.78 -2.72
C TYR A 65 23.58 -25.15 -2.76
N GLY A 66 22.78 -26.22 -2.79
CA GLY A 66 23.24 -27.61 -2.84
C GLY A 66 22.76 -28.34 -4.10
N ALA A 67 23.03 -29.64 -4.19
CA ALA A 67 22.48 -30.51 -5.23
C ALA A 67 21.24 -31.29 -4.72
N GLY A 68 20.46 -31.87 -5.63
CA GLY A 68 19.34 -32.75 -5.29
C GLY A 68 18.19 -32.01 -4.56
N GLN A 69 17.70 -32.59 -3.46
CA GLN A 69 16.53 -32.04 -2.74
C GLN A 69 16.74 -30.62 -2.20
N ALA A 70 17.99 -30.25 -1.86
CA ALA A 70 18.31 -28.91 -1.40
C ALA A 70 18.07 -27.85 -2.50
N ALA A 71 18.52 -28.12 -3.73
CA ALA A 71 18.25 -27.26 -4.89
C ALA A 71 16.74 -27.16 -5.17
N ALA A 72 16.04 -28.30 -5.17
CA ALA A 72 14.59 -28.33 -5.43
C ALA A 72 13.80 -27.48 -4.43
N ARG A 73 14.21 -27.48 -3.15
CA ARG A 73 13.58 -26.65 -2.11
C ARG A 73 13.81 -25.15 -2.36
N VAL A 74 15.04 -24.74 -2.66
CA VAL A 74 15.37 -23.33 -2.94
C VAL A 74 14.59 -22.85 -4.18
N THR A 75 14.63 -23.62 -5.26
CA THR A 75 13.84 -23.38 -6.47
C THR A 75 12.35 -23.22 -6.17
N PHE A 76 11.77 -24.11 -5.38
CA PHE A 76 10.34 -24.06 -5.04
C PHE A 76 9.98 -22.81 -4.21
N LEU A 77 10.83 -22.42 -3.26
CA LEU A 77 10.60 -21.21 -2.46
C LEU A 77 10.66 -19.95 -3.34
N TYR A 78 11.60 -19.87 -4.28
CA TYR A 78 11.66 -18.78 -5.26
C TYR A 78 10.46 -18.80 -6.23
N SER A 79 9.94 -19.98 -6.59
CA SER A 79 8.70 -20.09 -7.37
C SER A 79 7.51 -19.49 -6.61
N ILE A 80 7.37 -19.79 -5.32
CA ILE A 80 6.31 -19.20 -4.48
C ILE A 80 6.51 -17.68 -4.39
N HIS A 81 7.71 -17.22 -4.04
CA HIS A 81 8.06 -15.80 -3.91
C HIS A 81 7.70 -15.02 -5.17
N LYS A 82 8.13 -15.50 -6.34
CA LYS A 82 7.82 -14.83 -7.61
C LYS A 82 6.32 -14.86 -7.92
N THR A 83 5.65 -15.99 -7.70
CA THR A 83 4.22 -16.13 -7.99
C THR A 83 3.38 -15.20 -7.14
N ALA A 84 3.65 -15.16 -5.84
CA ALA A 84 2.94 -14.31 -4.90
C ALA A 84 3.32 -12.83 -5.06
N GLY A 85 4.58 -12.49 -5.38
CA GLY A 85 5.00 -11.15 -5.76
C GLY A 85 4.25 -10.60 -6.99
N VAL A 86 4.08 -11.40 -8.05
CA VAL A 86 3.29 -11.02 -9.24
C VAL A 86 1.81 -10.85 -8.90
N ALA A 87 1.25 -11.73 -8.06
CA ALA A 87 -0.13 -11.59 -7.59
C ALA A 87 -0.34 -10.29 -6.80
N LEU A 88 0.58 -9.95 -5.90
CA LEU A 88 0.55 -8.72 -5.11
C LEU A 88 0.70 -7.48 -6.00
N LEU A 89 1.55 -7.52 -7.03
CA LEU A 89 1.66 -6.46 -8.04
C LEU A 89 0.33 -6.24 -8.77
N ALA A 90 -0.31 -7.31 -9.23
CA ALA A 90 -1.60 -7.23 -9.91
C ALA A 90 -2.69 -6.63 -8.99
N ILE A 91 -2.75 -7.08 -7.73
CA ILE A 91 -3.65 -6.52 -6.71
C ILE A 91 -3.33 -5.04 -6.46
N ALA A 92 -2.05 -4.67 -6.36
CA ALA A 92 -1.63 -3.29 -6.13
C ALA A 92 -2.08 -2.36 -7.26
N ILE A 93 -1.88 -2.77 -8.51
CA ILE A 93 -2.30 -2.00 -9.70
C ILE A 93 -3.82 -1.87 -9.73
N ALA A 94 -4.55 -2.98 -9.60
CA ALA A 94 -6.01 -2.97 -9.61
C ALA A 94 -6.56 -2.11 -8.46
N PHE A 95 -5.99 -2.21 -7.27
CA PHE A 95 -6.38 -1.42 -6.11
C PHE A 95 -6.07 0.08 -6.31
N ALA A 96 -4.92 0.41 -6.89
CA ALA A 96 -4.56 1.79 -7.21
C ALA A 96 -5.53 2.41 -8.23
N ILE A 97 -5.82 1.71 -9.33
CA ILE A 97 -6.80 2.15 -10.33
C ILE A 97 -8.18 2.33 -9.68
N TRP A 98 -8.63 1.34 -8.92
CA TRP A 98 -9.92 1.37 -8.21
C TRP A 98 -10.02 2.56 -7.25
N LEU A 99 -8.94 2.88 -6.52
CA LEU A 99 -8.89 4.02 -5.61
C LEU A 99 -8.99 5.37 -6.35
N GLN A 100 -8.49 5.46 -7.59
CA GLN A 100 -8.58 6.68 -8.40
C GLN A 100 -9.97 6.88 -9.03
N VAL A 101 -10.63 5.80 -9.47
CA VAL A 101 -11.97 5.88 -10.07
C VAL A 101 -13.10 5.83 -9.04
N GLY A 102 -12.81 5.41 -7.81
CA GLY A 102 -13.76 5.33 -6.71
C GLY A 102 -14.30 6.71 -6.28
N PRO A 103 -15.30 6.74 -5.37
CA PRO A 103 -15.94 7.98 -4.94
C PRO A 103 -14.90 9.01 -4.47
N ARG A 104 -14.81 10.13 -5.19
CA ARG A 104 -13.98 11.27 -4.80
C ARG A 104 -14.38 11.66 -3.38
N ARG A 105 -13.41 11.67 -2.47
CA ARG A 105 -13.65 12.06 -1.08
C ARG A 105 -14.20 13.48 -1.09
N ALA A 106 -15.51 13.62 -0.84
CA ALA A 106 -16.13 14.92 -0.68
C ALA A 106 -15.46 15.64 0.51
N ARG A 107 -14.92 16.82 0.19
CA ARG A 107 -14.46 17.91 1.05
C ARG A 107 -13.07 17.86 1.72
N PRO A 108 -12.45 19.06 1.87
CA PRO A 108 -11.03 19.27 2.21
C PRO A 108 -10.76 19.30 3.72
N ASP A 109 -11.75 18.98 4.54
CA ASP A 109 -11.67 18.83 6.00
C ASP A 109 -11.29 17.38 6.40
N ALA A 110 -11.69 16.41 5.57
CA ALA A 110 -11.30 15.01 5.63
C ALA A 110 -10.07 14.72 4.78
N ARG A 111 -9.09 15.66 4.75
CA ARG A 111 -7.74 15.33 4.29
C ARG A 111 -7.33 14.04 4.99
N ILE A 112 -7.23 12.95 4.22
CA ILE A 112 -6.20 11.95 4.51
C ILE A 112 -4.97 12.81 4.77
N ALA A 113 -4.38 12.72 5.96
CA ALA A 113 -3.40 13.67 6.46
C ALA A 113 -2.12 13.65 5.61
N TRP A 114 -2.20 14.29 4.45
CA TRP A 114 -1.12 14.68 3.58
C TRP A 114 -0.51 16.01 4.05
N ASP A 115 -0.96 16.54 5.19
CA ASP A 115 -0.56 17.83 5.74
C ASP A 115 0.93 17.87 6.16
N HIS A 116 1.65 16.75 6.09
CA HIS A 116 3.10 16.69 6.28
C HIS A 116 3.79 16.14 5.03
N ALA A 117 4.78 16.87 4.50
CA ALA A 117 5.59 16.47 3.35
C ALA A 117 6.16 15.05 3.49
N LEU A 118 6.70 14.72 4.67
CA LEU A 118 7.27 13.41 4.95
C LEU A 118 6.27 12.27 4.73
N GLY A 119 5.00 12.44 5.12
CA GLY A 119 3.97 11.42 4.91
C GLY A 119 3.69 11.16 3.43
N ARG A 120 3.78 12.18 2.58
CA ARG A 120 3.64 12.01 1.12
C ARG A 120 4.86 11.35 0.52
N LEU A 121 6.05 11.77 0.94
CA LEU A 121 7.29 11.21 0.45
C LEU A 121 7.35 9.71 0.75
N VAL A 122 7.01 9.31 1.99
CA VAL A 122 6.94 7.90 2.40
C VAL A 122 5.90 7.14 1.59
N TYR A 123 4.71 7.71 1.38
CA TYR A 123 3.69 7.07 0.55
C TYR A 123 4.19 6.85 -0.88
N TRP A 124 4.74 7.88 -1.53
CA TRP A 124 5.20 7.77 -2.91
C TRP A 124 6.40 6.84 -3.04
N GLY A 125 7.31 6.88 -2.07
CA GLY A 125 8.42 5.91 -1.97
C GLY A 125 7.89 4.47 -1.85
N LEU A 126 6.96 4.19 -0.94
CA LEU A 126 6.36 2.86 -0.81
C LEU A 126 5.58 2.46 -2.05
N PHE A 127 4.81 3.38 -2.64
CA PHE A 127 4.01 3.10 -3.83
C PHE A 127 4.89 2.76 -5.04
N VAL A 128 5.94 3.55 -5.30
CA VAL A 128 6.89 3.25 -6.39
C VAL A 128 7.61 1.94 -6.14
N GLY A 129 8.05 1.67 -4.90
CA GLY A 129 8.71 0.40 -4.54
C GLY A 129 7.80 -0.81 -4.69
N MET A 130 6.53 -0.66 -4.31
CA MET A 130 5.50 -1.69 -4.43
C MET A 130 5.31 -2.14 -5.88
N LEU A 131 5.59 -1.27 -6.84
CA LEU A 131 5.52 -1.60 -8.26
C LEU A 131 6.88 -2.06 -8.78
N ALA A 132 7.94 -1.29 -8.53
CA ALA A 132 9.26 -1.51 -9.12
C ALA A 132 9.88 -2.85 -8.70
N ILE A 133 9.83 -3.20 -7.40
CA ILE A 133 10.47 -4.42 -6.88
C ILE A 133 9.85 -5.70 -7.48
N PRO A 134 8.52 -5.93 -7.39
CA PRO A 134 7.94 -7.15 -7.95
C PRO A 134 7.93 -7.18 -9.48
N ILE A 135 8.17 -6.05 -10.17
CA ILE A 135 8.42 -6.04 -11.62
C ILE A 135 9.81 -6.60 -11.95
N THR A 136 10.84 -6.28 -11.17
CA THR A 136 12.21 -6.73 -11.48
C THR A 136 12.45 -8.22 -11.21
N GLY A 137 11.71 -8.83 -10.29
CA GLY A 137 11.85 -10.26 -9.95
C GLY A 137 11.58 -11.20 -11.15
N PRO A 138 10.43 -11.08 -11.84
CA PRO A 138 10.15 -11.82 -13.07
C PRO A 138 11.08 -11.44 -14.23
N ILE A 139 11.56 -10.19 -14.33
CA ILE A 139 12.53 -9.80 -15.37
C ILE A 139 13.81 -10.64 -15.23
N LEU A 140 14.36 -10.72 -14.01
CA LEU A 140 15.60 -11.46 -13.72
C LEU A 140 15.53 -12.94 -14.13
N HIS A 141 14.40 -13.60 -13.86
CA HIS A 141 14.25 -15.05 -14.06
C HIS A 141 13.50 -15.44 -15.33
N GLY A 142 12.82 -14.50 -15.99
CA GLY A 142 11.99 -14.73 -17.16
C GLY A 142 12.76 -14.64 -18.48
N ASN A 143 13.83 -13.85 -18.52
CA ASN A 143 14.61 -13.59 -19.72
C ASN A 143 16.15 -13.67 -19.46
N GLY A 144 16.58 -14.02 -18.24
CA GLY A 144 17.99 -14.18 -17.85
C GLY A 144 18.53 -15.62 -17.97
N PRO A 145 19.82 -15.87 -17.65
CA PRO A 145 20.46 -17.19 -17.75
C PRO A 145 19.82 -18.26 -16.86
N SER A 146 19.11 -17.84 -15.80
CA SER A 146 18.35 -18.69 -14.89
C SER A 146 16.91 -18.95 -15.36
N TRP A 147 16.62 -18.75 -16.65
CA TRP A 147 15.29 -19.03 -17.19
C TRP A 147 14.82 -20.45 -16.86
N GLY A 148 13.64 -20.57 -16.26
CA GLY A 148 13.06 -21.84 -15.81
C GLY A 148 13.58 -22.36 -14.47
N TYR A 149 14.55 -21.70 -13.81
CA TYR A 149 15.12 -22.12 -12.52
C TYR A 149 14.13 -22.06 -11.35
N ALA A 150 13.08 -21.26 -11.45
CA ALA A 150 12.02 -21.12 -10.44
C ALA A 150 10.73 -20.64 -11.11
N PRO A 151 9.97 -21.50 -11.82
CA PRO A 151 8.85 -21.07 -12.63
C PRO A 151 7.74 -20.40 -11.81
N ILE A 152 7.00 -19.44 -12.38
CA ILE A 152 5.73 -19.00 -11.79
C ILE A 152 4.78 -20.20 -11.80
N LEU A 153 4.07 -20.44 -10.71
CA LEU A 153 3.20 -21.63 -10.53
C LEU A 153 1.86 -21.51 -11.28
N TRP A 154 1.72 -20.53 -12.17
CA TRP A 154 0.55 -20.30 -13.00
C TRP A 154 0.74 -20.96 -14.38
N PRO A 155 -0.33 -21.23 -15.14
CA PRO A 155 -0.22 -21.94 -16.42
C PRO A 155 0.45 -21.13 -17.56
N TRP A 156 1.03 -19.95 -17.27
CA TRP A 156 1.55 -19.00 -18.23
C TRP A 156 3.07 -18.95 -18.11
N ARG A 157 3.77 -18.66 -19.21
CA ARG A 157 5.24 -18.63 -19.23
C ARG A 157 5.79 -17.39 -18.51
N ASP A 158 6.93 -17.57 -17.87
CA ASP A 158 7.65 -16.51 -17.13
C ASP A 158 8.30 -15.44 -18.00
N ARG A 159 8.34 -15.64 -19.32
CA ARG A 159 9.03 -14.74 -20.24
C ARG A 159 8.21 -13.47 -20.41
N ILE A 160 8.82 -12.32 -20.18
CA ILE A 160 8.16 -11.02 -20.30
C ILE A 160 8.30 -10.53 -21.75
N PRO A 161 7.19 -10.29 -22.47
CA PRO A 161 7.25 -9.75 -23.83
C PRO A 161 7.92 -8.37 -23.86
N GLY A 162 8.79 -8.15 -24.84
CA GLY A 162 9.42 -6.85 -25.09
C GLY A 162 10.63 -6.50 -24.21
N VAL A 163 11.02 -7.37 -23.27
CA VAL A 163 12.23 -7.17 -22.45
C VAL A 163 13.44 -7.88 -23.08
N PRO A 164 14.54 -7.18 -23.42
CA PRO A 164 15.73 -7.81 -23.97
C PRO A 164 16.43 -8.74 -22.97
N ASP A 165 16.92 -9.90 -23.44
CA ASP A 165 17.63 -10.88 -22.61
C ASP A 165 18.90 -10.28 -21.99
N ALA A 166 19.62 -9.42 -22.74
CA ALA A 166 20.79 -8.70 -22.23
C ALA A 166 20.46 -7.85 -21.00
N PHE A 167 19.34 -7.11 -21.03
CA PHE A 167 18.87 -6.31 -19.89
C PHE A 167 18.45 -7.19 -18.71
N ALA A 168 17.72 -8.27 -18.98
CA ALA A 168 17.27 -9.20 -17.94
C ALA A 168 18.43 -9.93 -17.25
N SER A 169 19.54 -10.17 -17.98
CA SER A 169 20.77 -10.76 -17.45
C SER A 169 21.69 -9.77 -16.74
N ASP A 170 21.39 -8.47 -16.77
CA ASP A 170 22.24 -7.43 -16.20
C ASP A 170 22.28 -7.55 -14.67
N ARG A 171 23.49 -7.46 -14.10
CA ARG A 171 23.70 -7.47 -12.65
C ARG A 171 22.95 -6.34 -11.96
N LEU A 172 22.76 -5.21 -12.63
CA LEU A 172 22.00 -4.07 -12.11
C LEU A 172 20.56 -4.45 -11.77
N VAL A 173 19.90 -5.29 -12.59
CA VAL A 173 18.51 -5.72 -12.35
C VAL A 173 18.42 -6.58 -11.09
N SER A 174 19.35 -7.52 -10.95
CA SER A 174 19.45 -8.37 -9.76
C SER A 174 19.78 -7.55 -8.51
N ALA A 175 20.81 -6.70 -8.58
CA ALA A 175 21.24 -5.86 -7.47
C ALA A 175 20.15 -4.88 -7.04
N PHE A 176 19.41 -4.29 -7.98
CA PHE A 176 18.25 -3.45 -7.66
C PHE A 176 17.19 -4.26 -6.92
N HIS A 177 16.79 -5.44 -7.42
CA HIS A 177 15.77 -6.26 -6.77
C HIS A 177 16.17 -6.65 -5.34
N VAL A 178 17.40 -7.16 -5.16
CA VAL A 178 17.92 -7.62 -3.88
C VAL A 178 18.15 -6.46 -2.92
N GLN A 179 18.72 -5.33 -3.34
CA GLN A 179 19.03 -4.25 -2.39
C GLN A 179 17.80 -3.39 -2.04
N SER A 180 16.76 -3.43 -2.86
CA SER A 180 15.56 -2.59 -2.70
C SER A 180 14.78 -2.85 -1.41
N TRP A 181 14.89 -4.04 -0.81
CA TRP A 181 14.13 -4.35 0.40
C TRP A 181 14.57 -3.47 1.59
N TRP A 182 15.83 -3.01 1.66
CA TRP A 182 16.31 -2.13 2.72
C TRP A 182 15.54 -0.81 2.76
N LEU A 183 15.44 -0.13 1.61
CA LEU A 183 14.69 1.10 1.49
C LEU A 183 13.20 0.87 1.75
N PHE A 184 12.64 -0.21 1.18
CA PHE A 184 11.22 -0.53 1.35
C PHE A 184 10.87 -0.82 2.82
N ALA A 185 11.70 -1.59 3.52
CA ALA A 185 11.53 -1.90 4.94
C ALA A 185 11.67 -0.64 5.80
N GLY A 186 12.70 0.19 5.55
CA GLY A 186 12.89 1.46 6.25
C GLY A 186 11.69 2.39 6.08
N LEU A 187 11.19 2.56 4.85
CA LEU A 187 9.99 3.34 4.57
C LEU A 187 8.74 2.76 5.24
N SER A 188 8.61 1.44 5.30
CA SER A 188 7.49 0.75 5.96
C SER A 188 7.48 1.00 7.46
N ILE A 189 8.66 0.97 8.10
CA ILE A 189 8.81 1.31 9.52
C ILE A 189 8.40 2.77 9.75
N VAL A 190 8.93 3.70 8.94
CA VAL A 190 8.57 5.12 9.05
C VAL A 190 7.06 5.33 8.86
N HIS A 191 6.44 4.63 7.90
CA HIS A 191 5.00 4.69 7.68
C HIS A 191 4.20 4.31 8.93
N VAL A 192 4.57 3.19 9.58
CA VAL A 192 3.94 2.72 10.82
C VAL A 192 4.16 3.71 11.97
N VAL A 193 5.37 4.25 12.12
CA VAL A 193 5.69 5.27 13.14
C VAL A 193 4.84 6.53 12.96
N LEU A 194 4.71 7.02 11.72
CA LEU A 194 3.88 8.17 11.39
C LEU A 194 2.40 7.91 11.72
N TRP A 195 1.91 6.69 11.47
CA TRP A 195 0.56 6.30 11.85
C TRP A 195 0.35 6.34 13.37
N PHE A 196 1.27 5.75 14.15
CA PHE A 196 1.18 5.77 15.62
C PHE A 196 1.25 7.19 16.18
N ARG A 197 2.18 8.01 15.68
CA ARG A 197 2.30 9.43 16.06
C ARG A 197 0.98 10.16 15.81
N ARG A 198 0.39 9.98 14.63
CA ARG A 198 -0.92 10.57 14.28
C ARG A 198 -2.03 10.08 15.18
N ARG A 199 -2.06 8.78 15.50
CA ARG A 199 -3.06 8.20 16.40
C ARG A 199 -2.97 8.82 17.79
N ARG A 200 -1.76 9.02 18.34
CA ARG A 200 -1.55 9.69 19.64
C ARG A 200 -2.07 11.14 19.63
N LEU A 201 -1.78 11.90 18.57
CA LEU A 201 -2.23 13.29 18.40
C LEU A 201 -3.74 13.45 18.17
N ARG A 202 -4.48 12.36 17.93
CA ARG A 202 -5.94 12.36 17.71
C ARG A 202 -6.71 11.83 18.92
N ARG A 203 -6.04 11.51 20.03
CA ARG A 203 -6.70 11.04 21.25
C ARG A 203 -7.48 12.19 21.90
N PRO A 204 -8.66 11.94 22.49
CA PRO A 204 -9.35 12.90 23.33
C PRO A 204 -8.41 13.39 24.46
N GLY A 205 -8.36 14.69 24.72
CA GLY A 205 -7.48 15.28 25.73
C GLY A 205 -6.00 15.41 25.32
N ALA A 206 -5.64 15.12 24.06
CA ALA A 206 -4.31 15.44 23.56
C ALA A 206 -4.07 16.97 23.62
N ALA A 207 -2.84 17.36 23.98
CA ALA A 207 -2.41 18.75 24.01
C ALA A 207 -2.75 19.46 22.67
N PRO A 208 -3.02 20.78 22.70
CA PRO A 208 -3.28 21.57 21.49
C PRO A 208 -2.22 21.25 20.43
N ARG A 209 -2.63 21.09 19.17
CA ARG A 209 -1.68 20.83 18.10
C ARG A 209 -0.64 21.94 18.11
N PRO A 210 0.68 21.61 18.07
CA PRO A 210 1.68 22.63 17.81
C PRO A 210 1.29 23.35 16.52
N ALA A 211 1.53 24.67 16.48
CA ALA A 211 1.23 25.50 15.31
C ALA A 211 1.63 24.73 14.05
N ALA A 212 0.68 24.53 13.14
CA ALA A 212 0.91 23.73 11.95
C ALA A 212 2.11 24.33 11.23
N ILE A 213 3.22 23.59 11.19
CA ILE A 213 4.35 23.97 10.34
C ILE A 213 3.77 24.02 8.93
N THR A 214 3.60 25.23 8.40
CA THR A 214 3.09 25.49 7.07
C THR A 214 4.17 25.06 6.09
N VAL A 215 4.11 23.79 5.71
CA VAL A 215 4.94 23.29 4.63
C VAL A 215 4.49 23.97 3.34
N SER A 216 5.43 24.58 2.62
CA SER A 216 5.16 25.19 1.31
C SER A 216 4.40 24.22 0.41
N THR A 217 3.33 24.70 -0.21
CA THR A 217 2.51 23.92 -1.15
C THR A 217 3.35 23.39 -2.33
N SER A 218 4.47 24.05 -2.66
CA SER A 218 5.41 23.56 -3.69
C SER A 218 6.04 22.23 -3.28
N LEU A 219 6.51 22.11 -2.05
CA LEU A 219 7.17 20.89 -1.52
C LEU A 219 6.24 19.66 -1.55
N LEU A 220 4.93 19.94 -1.52
CA LEU A 220 3.86 18.98 -1.51
C LEU A 220 3.51 18.45 -2.91
N HIS A 221 3.75 19.24 -3.97
CA HIS A 221 3.58 18.85 -5.37
C HIS A 221 4.74 17.99 -5.89
N PHE A 222 5.95 18.20 -5.35
CA PHE A 222 7.15 17.42 -5.75
C PHE A 222 7.26 16.06 -5.04
N ALA A 223 6.34 15.69 -4.16
CA ALA A 223 6.39 14.42 -3.44
C ALA A 223 6.41 13.16 -4.35
N PRO A 224 5.66 13.08 -5.48
CA PRO A 224 5.79 11.97 -6.42
C PRO A 224 7.20 11.88 -7.01
N LEU A 225 7.78 13.02 -7.40
CA LEU A 225 9.15 13.10 -7.91
C LEU A 225 10.16 12.68 -6.85
N GLY A 226 9.97 13.11 -5.59
CA GLY A 226 10.78 12.66 -4.46
C GLY A 226 10.74 11.14 -4.29
N GLY A 227 9.55 10.52 -4.37
CA GLY A 227 9.42 9.07 -4.34
C GLY A 227 10.20 8.37 -5.45
N VAL A 228 10.09 8.85 -6.69
CA VAL A 228 10.85 8.33 -7.84
C VAL A 228 12.36 8.50 -7.64
N LEU A 229 12.80 9.68 -7.21
CA LEU A 229 14.21 9.98 -6.95
C LEU A 229 14.82 9.07 -5.89
N MET A 230 14.06 8.66 -4.87
CA MET A 230 14.55 7.69 -3.88
C MET A 230 14.90 6.34 -4.50
N TRP A 231 14.12 5.88 -5.49
CA TRP A 231 14.40 4.63 -6.20
C TRP A 231 15.49 4.78 -7.25
N LEU A 232 15.59 5.95 -7.91
CA LEU A 232 16.73 6.26 -8.77
C LEU A 232 18.05 6.32 -7.97
N ALA A 233 18.01 6.78 -6.72
CA ALA A 233 19.17 6.74 -5.83
C ALA A 233 19.57 5.29 -5.50
N VAL A 234 18.61 4.36 -5.34
CA VAL A 234 18.92 2.93 -5.20
C VAL A 234 19.60 2.39 -6.46
N VAL A 235 19.07 2.71 -7.65
CA VAL A 235 19.68 2.33 -8.93
C VAL A 235 21.12 2.84 -9.02
N ALA A 236 21.36 4.11 -8.68
CA ALA A 236 22.71 4.69 -8.72
C ALA A 236 23.66 4.08 -7.68
N LEU A 237 23.14 3.60 -6.54
CA LEU A 237 23.94 2.97 -5.48
C LEU A 237 24.35 1.53 -5.84
N VAL A 238 23.55 0.85 -6.66
CA VAL A 238 23.75 -0.56 -7.02
C VAL A 238 24.32 -0.77 -8.44
N ALA A 239 24.52 0.31 -9.20
CA ALA A 239 25.19 0.33 -10.50
C ALA A 239 26.71 0.34 -10.32
#